data_AF-A0A8S9NZL9-F1
#
_entry.id   AF-A0A8S9NZL9-F1
#
_cell.length_a   1.000
_cell.length_b   1.000
_cell.length_c   1.000
_cell.angle_alpha   90.00
_cell.angle_beta   90.00
_cell.angle_gamma   90.00
#
_symmetry.space_group_name_H-M   'P 1'
#
loop_
_entity.id
_entity.type
_entity.pdbx_description
1 polymer ?
#
loop_
_entity_poly.entity_id
_entity_poly.type
_entity_poly.pdbx_seq_one_letter_code
_entity_poly.pdbx_strand_id
1 'polypeptide(L)'
;MSKKKLAILLRARMRSSNHSAKSSLSQFTTFATLSPIPGYMQWLLSKLSSQSRFSEEERGGGTQSNPTSSTFSEKVLLPEEEQALMSLSDDSSSGSNGMEVLLNLLSAKNCDWATSPRILPVLEPILMRLCARYLLQEKKRGKALDSVANFHLQNGAMVERINWMADRSEKGIHQSGGIMVNYVYRLENIEDFAQSYFGSGQIHASPGIHSRL
;
A
#
# COMPACT_ATOMS: atom_id res chain seq x y z
N MET A 1 -1.72 -25.69 12.46
CA MET A 1 -3.13 -25.86 12.05
C MET A 1 -3.11 -26.50 10.66
N SER A 2 -3.58 -27.75 10.50
CA SER A 2 -3.40 -28.55 9.25
C SER A 2 -3.99 -27.89 7.99
N LYS A 3 -3.40 -28.14 6.80
CA LYS A 3 -3.90 -27.77 5.44
C LYS A 3 -5.40 -27.97 5.33
N LYS A 4 -5.90 -29.06 5.90
CA LYS A 4 -7.33 -29.41 5.95
C LYS A 4 -8.15 -28.42 6.77
N LYS A 5 -7.68 -27.96 7.93
CA LYS A 5 -8.43 -27.05 8.82
C LYS A 5 -8.58 -25.64 8.25
N LEU A 6 -7.53 -25.07 7.62
CA LEU A 6 -7.64 -23.75 6.99
C LEU A 6 -8.42 -23.80 5.67
N ALA A 7 -8.24 -24.85 4.84
CA ALA A 7 -9.08 -25.08 3.68
C ALA A 7 -10.55 -25.33 4.08
N ILE A 8 -10.81 -26.03 5.19
CA ILE A 8 -12.15 -26.17 5.76
C ILE A 8 -12.68 -24.84 6.28
N LEU A 9 -11.85 -23.97 6.87
CA LEU A 9 -12.28 -22.65 7.38
C LEU A 9 -12.59 -21.68 6.23
N LEU A 10 -11.74 -21.62 5.20
CA LEU A 10 -11.96 -20.87 3.95
C LEU A 10 -13.21 -21.40 3.22
N ARG A 11 -13.34 -22.73 3.09
CA ARG A 11 -14.55 -23.36 2.54
C ARG A 11 -15.77 -23.09 3.43
N ALA A 12 -15.67 -23.11 4.75
CA ALA A 12 -16.78 -22.87 5.69
C ALA A 12 -17.25 -21.42 5.67
N ARG A 13 -16.32 -20.46 5.59
CA ARG A 13 -16.64 -19.03 5.46
C ARG A 13 -17.31 -18.72 4.12
N MET A 14 -16.98 -19.45 3.05
CA MET A 14 -17.69 -19.37 1.76
C MET A 14 -18.97 -20.23 1.68
N ARG A 15 -19.12 -21.28 2.51
CA ARG A 15 -20.32 -22.14 2.59
C ARG A 15 -21.56 -21.41 3.11
N SER A 16 -21.41 -20.27 3.79
CA SER A 16 -22.54 -19.48 4.27
C SER A 16 -23.34 -18.81 3.13
N SER A 17 -22.90 -18.91 1.87
CA SER A 17 -23.46 -18.12 0.77
C SER A 17 -24.22 -18.88 -0.31
N ASN A 18 -24.28 -20.23 -0.35
CA ASN A 18 -25.25 -20.98 -1.18
C ASN A 18 -25.10 -22.50 -1.05
N HIS A 19 -26.19 -23.23 -0.78
CA HIS A 19 -26.17 -24.69 -0.55
C HIS A 19 -26.00 -25.54 -1.84
N SER A 20 -26.15 -24.94 -3.02
CA SER A 20 -26.10 -25.62 -4.33
C SER A 20 -24.67 -25.81 -4.90
N ALA A 21 -23.67 -25.06 -4.40
CA ALA A 21 -22.30 -25.06 -4.93
C ALA A 21 -21.38 -26.17 -4.39
N LYS A 22 -21.93 -27.20 -3.73
CA LYS A 22 -21.15 -28.13 -2.89
C LYS A 22 -20.27 -29.13 -3.66
N SER A 23 -20.63 -29.53 -4.88
CA SER A 23 -19.87 -30.53 -5.66
C SER A 23 -18.83 -29.91 -6.61
N SER A 24 -19.04 -28.68 -7.10
CA SER A 24 -18.13 -27.99 -8.04
C SER A 24 -16.94 -27.32 -7.37
N LEU A 25 -17.02 -27.01 -6.07
CA LEU A 25 -15.97 -26.29 -5.34
C LEU A 25 -14.73 -27.14 -4.98
N SER A 26 -14.75 -28.44 -5.25
CA SER A 26 -13.61 -29.34 -5.00
C SER A 26 -12.49 -29.19 -6.03
N GLN A 27 -12.80 -28.65 -7.22
CA GLN A 27 -11.84 -28.46 -8.32
C GLN A 27 -10.99 -27.18 -8.18
N PHE A 28 -11.44 -26.18 -7.41
CA PHE A 28 -10.70 -24.93 -7.26
C PHE A 28 -9.60 -25.05 -6.19
N THR A 29 -8.37 -24.79 -6.63
CA THR A 29 -7.16 -24.80 -5.79
C THR A 29 -6.69 -23.40 -5.41
N THR A 30 -7.27 -22.38 -6.01
CA THR A 30 -6.86 -20.97 -5.85
C THR A 30 -8.07 -20.12 -5.49
N PHE A 31 -7.91 -19.26 -4.48
CA PHE A 31 -8.93 -18.32 -4.02
C PHE A 31 -8.32 -16.93 -3.91
N ALA A 32 -9.06 -15.89 -4.26
CA ALA A 32 -8.61 -14.51 -4.17
C ALA A 32 -9.60 -13.66 -3.37
N THR A 33 -9.09 -12.63 -2.70
CA THR A 33 -9.91 -11.57 -2.09
C THR A 33 -9.81 -10.29 -2.89
N LEU A 34 -10.72 -9.35 -2.67
CA LEU A 34 -10.54 -7.94 -3.03
C LEU A 34 -10.67 -7.15 -1.73
N SER A 35 -9.53 -6.71 -1.19
CA SER A 35 -9.42 -6.21 0.19
C SER A 35 -9.04 -4.74 0.23
N PRO A 36 -9.59 -3.95 1.19
CA PRO A 36 -9.22 -2.55 1.39
C PRO A 36 -7.82 -2.43 2.04
N ILE A 37 -7.25 -1.23 2.00
CA ILE A 37 -5.93 -0.90 2.56
C ILE A 37 -6.04 0.30 3.53
N PRO A 38 -6.70 0.13 4.70
CA PRO A 38 -7.23 1.24 5.50
C PRO A 38 -6.19 2.22 6.07
N GLY A 39 -4.90 1.84 6.11
CA GLY A 39 -3.84 2.69 6.66
C GLY A 39 -2.92 3.35 5.62
N TYR A 40 -3.14 3.11 4.32
CA TYR A 40 -2.19 3.51 3.29
C TYR A 40 -2.08 5.04 3.15
N MET A 41 -3.21 5.74 3.02
CA MET A 41 -3.18 7.20 2.86
C MET A 41 -2.65 7.90 4.12
N GLN A 42 -3.03 7.41 5.30
CA GLN A 42 -2.50 7.95 6.57
C GLN A 42 -0.98 7.80 6.66
N TRP A 43 -0.45 6.63 6.27
CA TRP A 43 0.99 6.40 6.21
C TRP A 43 1.67 7.35 5.21
N LEU A 44 1.11 7.48 4.01
CA LEU A 44 1.68 8.31 2.96
C LEU A 44 1.73 9.79 3.38
N LEU A 45 0.61 10.33 3.85
CA LEU A 45 0.52 11.72 4.32
C LEU A 45 1.48 11.99 5.48
N SER A 46 1.67 11.02 6.38
CA SER A 46 2.66 11.11 7.46
C SER A 46 4.08 11.17 6.92
N LYS A 47 4.43 10.34 5.91
CA LYS A 47 5.76 10.32 5.30
C LYS A 47 6.06 11.65 4.59
N LEU A 48 5.09 12.19 3.86
CA LEU A 48 5.24 13.47 3.16
C LEU A 48 5.37 14.64 4.14
N SER A 49 4.53 14.70 5.18
CA SER A 49 4.55 15.75 6.20
C SER A 49 5.83 15.77 7.05
N SER A 50 6.43 14.59 7.30
CA SER A 50 7.68 14.52 8.07
C SER A 50 8.87 15.11 7.32
N GLN A 51 8.88 15.07 5.99
CA GLN A 51 10.01 15.55 5.18
C GLN A 51 9.96 17.05 4.87
N SER A 52 8.77 17.67 4.85
CA SER A 52 8.64 19.12 4.67
C SER A 52 9.27 19.91 5.81
N ARG A 53 9.14 19.43 7.05
CA ARG A 53 9.71 20.08 8.26
C ARG A 53 11.23 20.16 8.28
N PHE A 54 11.93 19.18 7.70
CA PHE A 54 13.40 19.20 7.60
C PHE A 54 13.91 20.22 6.57
N SER A 55 13.12 20.54 5.55
CA SER A 55 13.49 21.55 4.53
C SER A 55 13.38 22.99 5.06
N GLU A 56 12.56 23.23 6.08
CA GLU A 56 12.39 24.54 6.74
C GLU A 56 13.49 24.80 7.79
N GLU A 57 13.87 23.78 8.57
CA GLU A 57 14.93 23.89 9.59
C GLU A 57 16.32 24.16 8.98
N GLU A 58 16.63 23.63 7.78
CA GLU A 58 17.88 23.95 7.10
C GLU A 58 17.92 25.39 6.51
N ARG A 59 16.77 26.04 6.31
CA ARG A 59 16.69 27.42 5.79
C ARG A 59 16.75 28.49 6.89
N GLY A 60 16.53 28.12 8.16
CA GLY A 60 16.62 29.01 9.32
C GLY A 60 17.90 28.78 10.13
N GLY A 61 19.02 29.34 9.69
CA GLY A 61 20.36 28.95 10.16
C GLY A 61 20.65 28.97 11.68
N GLY A 62 21.51 28.02 12.09
CA GLY A 62 22.62 28.22 13.03
C GLY A 62 22.43 27.77 14.49
N THR A 63 23.02 26.63 14.86
CA THR A 63 23.96 26.47 16.00
C THR A 63 24.64 25.09 15.89
N GLN A 64 25.97 25.06 15.97
CA GLN A 64 26.76 23.84 16.05
C GLN A 64 26.35 23.02 17.28
N SER A 65 25.72 21.87 17.06
CA SER A 65 25.74 20.77 18.03
C SER A 65 25.91 19.45 17.30
N ASN A 66 26.77 18.60 17.85
CA ASN A 66 27.31 17.36 17.27
C ASN A 66 26.29 16.51 16.47
N PRO A 67 26.62 16.05 15.25
CA PRO A 67 25.74 15.17 14.49
C PRO A 67 25.96 13.72 14.93
N THR A 68 25.38 13.34 16.07
CA THR A 68 25.20 11.92 16.43
C THR A 68 23.73 11.53 16.27
N SER A 69 23.22 11.70 15.05
CA SER A 69 22.06 11.00 14.50
C SER A 69 22.02 11.38 13.04
N SER A 70 22.29 10.45 12.12
CA SER A 70 22.12 10.74 10.70
C SER A 70 20.66 11.10 10.48
N THR A 71 20.38 12.38 10.24
CA THR A 71 19.07 12.89 9.85
C THR A 71 18.64 12.13 8.60
N PHE A 72 17.83 11.08 8.78
CA PHE A 72 17.48 10.13 7.74
C PHE A 72 16.41 10.80 6.86
N SER A 73 16.85 11.60 5.90
CA SER A 73 15.97 12.10 4.84
C SER A 73 15.55 10.90 4.00
N GLU A 74 14.30 10.50 4.16
CA GLU A 74 13.73 9.37 3.46
C GLU A 74 13.24 9.85 2.11
N LYS A 75 13.95 9.49 1.03
CA LYS A 75 13.47 9.77 -0.33
C LYS A 75 12.25 8.90 -0.63
N VAL A 76 11.06 9.50 -0.55
CA VAL A 76 9.79 8.84 -0.82
C VAL A 76 9.55 8.74 -2.33
N LEU A 77 9.84 9.83 -3.06
CA LEU A 77 9.65 9.95 -4.50
C LEU A 77 10.93 9.60 -5.27
N LEU A 78 10.75 9.02 -6.45
CA LEU A 78 11.82 8.91 -7.46
C LEU A 78 11.99 10.27 -8.17
N PRO A 79 13.18 10.57 -8.73
CA PRO A 79 13.43 11.83 -9.44
C PRO A 79 12.43 12.10 -10.57
N GLU A 80 12.05 11.07 -11.32
CA GLU A 80 11.12 11.17 -12.45
C GLU A 80 9.69 11.45 -11.97
N GLU A 81 9.31 10.92 -10.81
CA GLU A 81 8.00 11.17 -10.19
C GLU A 81 7.91 12.58 -9.63
N GLU A 82 8.99 13.05 -8.99
CA GLU A 82 9.10 14.43 -8.54
C GLU A 82 8.99 15.39 -9.73
N GLN A 83 9.70 15.14 -10.83
CA GLN A 83 9.58 15.95 -12.04
C GLN A 83 8.16 15.94 -12.62
N ALA A 84 7.50 14.77 -12.67
CA ALA A 84 6.13 14.65 -13.14
C ALA A 84 5.14 15.43 -12.26
N LEU A 85 5.31 15.38 -10.94
CA LEU A 85 4.52 16.17 -9.99
C LEU A 85 4.74 17.67 -10.17
N MET A 86 5.99 18.09 -10.33
CA MET A 86 6.34 19.49 -10.56
C MET A 86 5.70 20.06 -11.82
N SER A 87 5.45 19.23 -12.84
CA SER A 87 4.76 19.66 -14.07
C SER A 87 3.25 19.93 -13.89
N LEU A 88 2.65 19.48 -12.78
CA LEU A 88 1.25 19.75 -12.45
C LEU A 88 1.05 21.13 -11.79
N SER A 89 2.10 21.72 -11.24
CA SER A 89 2.05 23.02 -10.58
C SER A 89 2.09 24.12 -11.62
N ASP A 90 0.99 24.86 -11.78
CA ASP A 90 0.89 25.97 -12.73
C ASP A 90 1.62 27.23 -12.22
N ASP A 91 1.96 27.28 -10.93
CA ASP A 91 2.61 28.42 -10.28
C ASP A 91 4.08 28.12 -9.97
N SER A 92 4.97 28.95 -10.52
CA SER A 92 6.40 28.99 -10.25
C SER A 92 6.72 29.54 -8.86
N SER A 93 5.92 29.24 -7.83
CA SER A 93 6.22 29.62 -6.45
C SER A 93 7.53 28.94 -6.04
N SER A 94 8.57 29.75 -6.01
CA SER A 94 9.98 29.39 -5.79
C SER A 94 10.18 28.76 -4.41
N GLY A 95 9.84 27.49 -4.25
CA GLY A 95 9.99 26.78 -2.98
C GLY A 95 9.43 25.37 -2.93
N SER A 96 8.41 25.03 -3.74
CA SER A 96 7.78 23.71 -3.63
C SER A 96 8.61 22.60 -4.26
N ASN A 97 8.84 21.55 -3.49
CA ASN A 97 9.41 20.28 -3.97
C ASN A 97 8.27 19.30 -4.31
N GLY A 98 8.58 18.21 -5.04
CA GLY A 98 7.54 17.28 -5.50
C GLY A 98 6.74 16.65 -4.36
N MET A 99 7.35 16.46 -3.19
CA MET A 99 6.67 15.92 -2.01
C MET A 99 5.64 16.90 -1.45
N GLU A 100 5.92 18.20 -1.45
CA GLU A 100 4.97 19.23 -1.04
C GLU A 100 3.79 19.32 -2.02
N VAL A 101 4.07 19.27 -3.33
CA VAL A 101 3.02 19.22 -4.36
C VAL A 101 2.11 18.02 -4.15
N LEU A 102 2.68 16.84 -3.94
CA LEU A 102 1.91 15.62 -3.67
C LEU A 102 1.10 15.73 -2.37
N LEU A 103 1.69 16.26 -1.30
CA LEU A 103 1.00 16.43 -0.02
C LEU A 103 -0.20 17.37 -0.16
N ASN A 104 -0.03 18.49 -0.85
CA ASN A 104 -1.10 19.48 -1.07
C ASN A 104 -2.24 18.89 -1.90
N LEU A 105 -1.91 18.15 -2.98
CA LEU A 105 -2.90 17.46 -3.81
C LEU A 105 -3.72 16.44 -3.00
N LEU A 106 -3.03 15.59 -2.21
CA LEU A 106 -3.68 14.51 -1.47
C LEU A 106 -4.42 14.98 -0.20
N SER A 107 -4.08 16.16 0.34
CA SER A 107 -4.71 16.72 1.54
C SER A 107 -5.92 17.60 1.25
N ALA A 108 -6.25 17.83 -0.03
CA ALA A 108 -7.41 18.60 -0.44
C ALA A 108 -8.71 17.95 0.08
N LYS A 109 -9.51 18.72 0.85
CA LYS A 109 -10.71 18.21 1.55
C LYS A 109 -11.74 17.54 0.63
N ASN A 110 -11.87 18.02 -0.59
CA ASN A 110 -12.87 17.53 -1.56
C ASN A 110 -12.36 16.36 -2.41
N CYS A 111 -11.09 15.97 -2.29
CA CYS A 111 -10.48 14.89 -3.07
C CYS A 111 -10.67 15.04 -4.59
N ASP A 112 -10.76 16.27 -5.12
CA ASP A 112 -11.01 16.52 -6.55
C ASP A 112 -9.96 15.85 -7.46
N TRP A 113 -8.75 15.69 -6.94
CA TRP A 113 -7.66 14.97 -7.60
C TRP A 113 -8.08 13.56 -8.07
N ALA A 114 -8.99 12.89 -7.34
CA ALA A 114 -9.44 11.53 -7.61
C ALA A 114 -10.33 11.42 -8.87
N THR A 115 -10.74 12.54 -9.45
CA THR A 115 -11.57 12.59 -10.67
C THR A 115 -10.91 13.38 -11.81
N SER A 116 -9.78 14.02 -11.56
CA SER A 116 -9.14 14.92 -12.52
C SER A 116 -8.39 14.14 -13.62
N PRO A 117 -8.77 14.29 -14.91
CA PRO A 117 -8.09 13.62 -16.01
C PRO A 117 -6.66 14.10 -16.23
N ARG A 118 -6.30 15.28 -15.71
CA ARG A 118 -4.93 15.81 -15.73
C ARG A 118 -4.04 15.21 -14.64
N ILE A 119 -4.60 15.00 -13.44
CA ILE A 119 -3.83 14.62 -12.25
C ILE A 119 -3.69 13.10 -12.14
N LEU A 120 -4.74 12.34 -12.46
CA LEU A 120 -4.74 10.88 -12.30
C LEU A 120 -3.60 10.16 -13.04
N PRO A 121 -3.26 10.48 -14.30
CA PRO A 121 -2.17 9.80 -15.01
C PRO A 121 -0.80 9.99 -14.36
N VAL A 122 -0.60 11.10 -13.64
CA VAL A 122 0.62 11.37 -12.88
C VAL A 122 0.60 10.63 -11.53
N LEU A 123 -0.54 10.66 -10.82
CA LEU A 123 -0.64 10.05 -9.50
C LEU A 123 -0.71 8.51 -9.52
N GLU A 124 -1.36 7.91 -10.52
CA GLU A 124 -1.53 6.45 -10.59
C GLU A 124 -0.22 5.67 -10.42
N PRO A 125 0.83 5.89 -11.25
CA PRO A 125 2.07 5.12 -11.10
C PRO A 125 2.75 5.35 -9.75
N ILE A 126 2.73 6.59 -9.24
CA ILE A 126 3.35 7.00 -7.97
C ILE A 126 2.65 6.30 -6.80
N LEU A 127 1.32 6.43 -6.72
CA LEU A 127 0.53 5.85 -5.64
C LEU A 127 0.56 4.31 -5.70
N MET A 128 0.52 3.71 -6.88
CA MET A 128 0.63 2.26 -7.00
C MET A 128 1.98 1.72 -6.54
N ARG A 129 3.10 2.39 -6.86
CA ARG A 129 4.43 2.03 -6.37
C ARG A 129 4.52 2.19 -4.85
N LEU A 130 4.10 3.34 -4.33
CA LEU A 130 4.14 3.62 -2.90
C LEU A 130 3.23 2.65 -2.12
N CYS A 131 2.11 2.22 -2.71
CA CYS A 131 1.27 1.17 -2.15
C CYS A 131 1.99 -0.19 -2.12
N ALA A 132 2.72 -0.56 -3.18
CA ALA A 132 3.55 -1.77 -3.18
C ALA A 132 4.60 -1.74 -2.07
N ARG A 133 5.27 -0.59 -1.90
CA ARG A 133 6.20 -0.35 -0.78
C ARG A 133 5.50 -0.53 0.58
N TYR A 134 4.36 0.10 0.77
CA TYR A 134 3.59 0.02 2.00
C TYR A 134 3.20 -1.42 2.37
N LEU A 135 2.79 -2.21 1.37
CA LEU A 135 2.38 -3.60 1.58
C LEU A 135 3.55 -4.55 1.83
N LEU A 136 4.68 -4.36 1.15
CA LEU A 136 5.80 -5.32 1.16
C LEU A 136 6.93 -4.95 2.13
N GLN A 137 7.28 -3.68 2.22
CA GLN A 137 8.49 -3.20 2.90
C GLN A 137 8.20 -2.59 4.26
N GLU A 138 7.09 -1.87 4.43
CA GLU A 138 6.79 -1.21 5.71
C GLU A 138 6.33 -2.22 6.76
N LYS A 139 6.95 -2.18 7.95
CA LYS A 139 6.72 -3.17 9.01
C LYS A 139 6.35 -2.54 10.35
N LYS A 140 5.55 -3.27 11.13
CA LYS A 140 5.32 -3.04 12.56
C LYS A 140 5.68 -4.31 13.32
N ARG A 141 6.67 -4.23 14.21
CA ARG A 141 7.18 -5.37 15.00
C ARG A 141 7.56 -6.58 14.11
N GLY A 142 8.23 -6.31 12.99
CA GLY A 142 8.68 -7.33 12.04
C GLY A 142 7.59 -7.94 11.16
N LYS A 143 6.35 -7.47 11.22
CA LYS A 143 5.20 -7.93 10.40
C LYS A 143 4.68 -6.79 9.52
N ALA A 144 3.83 -7.10 8.53
CA ALA A 144 3.23 -6.09 7.65
C ALA A 144 2.59 -4.96 8.47
N LEU A 145 2.82 -3.71 8.05
CA LEU A 145 2.28 -2.53 8.73
C LEU A 145 0.75 -2.48 8.62
N ASP A 146 0.20 -2.79 7.44
CA ASP A 146 -1.24 -2.86 7.21
C ASP A 146 -1.90 -4.04 7.94
N SER A 147 -2.99 -3.77 8.65
CA SER A 147 -3.67 -4.77 9.47
C SER A 147 -4.39 -5.83 8.63
N VAL A 148 -4.92 -5.47 7.46
CA VAL A 148 -5.63 -6.37 6.54
C VAL A 148 -4.62 -7.27 5.83
N ALA A 149 -3.49 -6.71 5.38
CA ALA A 149 -2.36 -7.45 4.87
C ALA A 149 -1.85 -8.46 5.91
N ASN A 150 -1.60 -8.00 7.13
CA ASN A 150 -1.16 -8.88 8.21
C ASN A 150 -2.15 -10.03 8.45
N PHE A 151 -3.46 -9.78 8.44
CA PHE A 151 -4.47 -10.84 8.54
C PHE A 151 -4.36 -11.86 7.40
N HIS A 152 -4.31 -11.42 6.14
CA HIS A 152 -4.26 -12.34 5.01
C HIS A 152 -2.96 -13.16 4.97
N LEU A 153 -1.83 -12.52 5.25
CA LEU A 153 -0.50 -13.13 5.26
C LEU A 153 -0.34 -14.13 6.41
N GLN A 154 -0.89 -13.86 7.60
CA GLN A 154 -0.94 -14.84 8.69
C GLN A 154 -1.72 -16.11 8.33
N ASN A 155 -2.66 -16.00 7.38
CA ASN A 155 -3.44 -17.11 6.87
C ASN A 155 -2.82 -17.74 5.61
N GLY A 156 -1.59 -17.37 5.23
CA GLY A 156 -0.88 -18.00 4.11
C GLY A 156 -1.29 -17.50 2.73
N ALA A 157 -1.83 -16.29 2.64
CA ALA A 157 -1.98 -15.64 1.35
C ALA A 157 -0.65 -15.06 0.86
N MET A 158 -0.60 -14.74 -0.44
CA MET A 158 0.40 -13.86 -1.03
C MET A 158 -0.27 -12.59 -1.58
N VAL A 159 0.50 -11.51 -1.75
CA VAL A 159 0.05 -10.28 -2.40
C VAL A 159 0.06 -10.48 -3.92
N GLU A 160 -1.09 -10.49 -4.57
CA GLU A 160 -1.17 -10.79 -6.00
C GLU A 160 -1.20 -9.55 -6.88
N ARG A 161 -2.16 -8.64 -6.65
CA ARG A 161 -2.40 -7.50 -7.54
C ARG A 161 -2.88 -6.29 -6.76
N ILE A 162 -2.32 -5.12 -7.07
CA ILE A 162 -2.82 -3.82 -6.63
C ILE A 162 -3.76 -3.30 -7.72
N ASN A 163 -4.97 -2.90 -7.32
CA ASN A 163 -6.04 -2.49 -8.22
C ASN A 163 -6.27 -0.99 -8.03
N TRP A 164 -5.93 -0.21 -9.05
CA TRP A 164 -6.18 1.23 -9.09
C TRP A 164 -7.67 1.53 -9.16
N MET A 165 -8.14 2.50 -8.37
CA MET A 165 -9.53 2.99 -8.37
C MET A 165 -10.60 1.89 -8.28
N ALA A 166 -10.31 0.84 -7.51
CA ALA A 166 -11.22 -0.27 -7.26
C ALA A 166 -12.32 0.07 -6.24
N ASP A 167 -12.07 1.03 -5.34
CA ASP A 167 -13.09 1.59 -4.43
C ASP A 167 -13.11 3.12 -4.56
N ARG A 168 -14.01 3.63 -5.41
CA ARG A 168 -14.20 5.08 -5.62
C ARG A 168 -15.12 5.73 -4.59
N SER A 169 -15.56 5.00 -3.56
CA SER A 169 -16.32 5.63 -2.47
C SER A 169 -15.45 6.64 -1.74
N GLU A 170 -16.09 7.64 -1.13
CA GLU A 170 -15.38 8.63 -0.30
C GLU A 170 -14.48 7.94 0.73
N LYS A 171 -14.97 6.87 1.36
CA LYS A 171 -14.18 6.06 2.29
C LYS A 171 -12.96 5.42 1.63
N GLY A 172 -13.12 4.80 0.46
CA GLY A 172 -12.03 4.15 -0.28
C GLY A 172 -10.92 5.13 -0.67
N ILE A 173 -11.31 6.33 -1.13
CA ILE A 173 -10.38 7.43 -1.43
C ILE A 173 -9.62 7.87 -0.18
N HIS A 174 -10.32 8.15 0.92
CA HIS A 174 -9.66 8.59 2.17
C HIS A 174 -8.75 7.53 2.79
N GLN A 175 -9.12 6.25 2.70
CA GLN A 175 -8.35 5.17 3.30
C GLN A 175 -7.10 4.80 2.49
N SER A 176 -7.24 4.79 1.16
CA SER A 176 -6.27 4.12 0.29
C SER A 176 -6.08 4.76 -1.09
N GLY A 177 -6.62 5.97 -1.33
CA GLY A 177 -6.61 6.56 -2.66
C GLY A 177 -7.44 5.76 -3.67
N GLY A 178 -8.44 5.01 -3.19
CA GLY A 178 -9.27 4.10 -3.98
C GLY A 178 -8.57 2.80 -4.39
N ILE A 179 -7.38 2.53 -3.86
CA ILE A 179 -6.60 1.33 -4.15
C ILE A 179 -7.09 0.16 -3.31
N MET A 180 -7.39 -0.96 -3.97
CA MET A 180 -7.64 -2.24 -3.31
C MET A 180 -6.62 -3.28 -3.74
N VAL A 181 -6.46 -4.34 -2.96
CA VAL A 181 -5.47 -5.39 -3.21
C VAL A 181 -6.12 -6.76 -3.28
N ASN A 182 -5.64 -7.59 -4.20
CA ASN A 182 -5.95 -9.01 -4.24
C ASN A 182 -4.94 -9.79 -3.42
N TYR A 183 -5.42 -10.53 -2.41
CA TYR A 183 -4.63 -11.57 -1.75
C TYR A 183 -5.04 -12.93 -2.27
N VAL A 184 -4.06 -13.73 -2.70
CA VAL A 184 -4.32 -15.06 -3.27
C VAL A 184 -3.88 -16.16 -2.31
N TYR A 185 -4.77 -17.13 -2.13
CA TYR A 185 -4.55 -18.37 -1.40
C TYR A 185 -4.45 -19.52 -2.39
N ARG A 186 -3.26 -20.11 -2.53
CA ARG A 186 -3.05 -21.37 -3.26
C ARG A 186 -2.97 -22.51 -2.26
N LEU A 187 -3.84 -23.51 -2.38
CA LEU A 187 -3.97 -24.60 -1.39
C LEU A 187 -2.63 -25.30 -1.08
N GLU A 188 -1.76 -25.42 -2.07
CA GLU A 188 -0.44 -26.05 -1.95
C GLU A 188 0.55 -25.23 -1.11
N ASN A 189 0.46 -23.88 -1.13
CA ASN A 189 1.43 -22.98 -0.50
C ASN A 189 0.99 -22.40 0.85
N ILE A 190 -0.29 -22.53 1.21
CA ILE A 190 -0.87 -21.87 2.40
C ILE A 190 -0.03 -22.09 3.68
N GLU A 191 0.35 -23.33 3.97
CA GLU A 191 1.10 -23.64 5.20
C GLU A 191 2.50 -23.03 5.17
N ASP A 192 3.21 -23.20 4.06
CA ASP A 192 4.59 -22.72 3.91
C ASP A 192 4.63 -21.18 3.99
N PHE A 193 3.67 -20.50 3.35
CA PHE A 193 3.57 -19.04 3.36
C PHE A 193 3.17 -18.52 4.74
N ALA A 194 2.24 -19.18 5.43
CA ALA A 194 1.86 -18.81 6.79
C ALA A 194 3.04 -19.01 7.76
N GLN A 195 3.79 -20.09 7.61
CA GLN A 195 4.96 -20.39 8.45
C GLN A 195 6.09 -19.41 8.20
N SER A 196 6.41 -19.08 6.93
CA SER A 196 7.43 -18.08 6.61
C SER A 196 7.04 -16.70 7.12
N TYR A 197 5.78 -16.31 6.97
CA TYR A 197 5.29 -15.05 7.49
C TYR A 197 5.32 -15.02 9.02
N PHE A 198 4.93 -16.09 9.72
CA PHE A 198 4.97 -16.17 11.18
C PHE A 198 6.40 -16.14 11.72
N GLY A 199 7.32 -16.90 11.12
CA GLY A 199 8.71 -17.01 11.56
C GLY A 199 9.53 -15.74 11.29
N SER A 200 9.70 -15.37 10.03
CA SER A 200 10.61 -14.28 9.62
C SER A 200 9.90 -12.99 9.19
N GLY A 201 8.57 -13.01 9.04
CA GLY A 201 7.85 -11.86 8.46
C GLY A 201 7.98 -11.75 6.94
N GLN A 202 8.47 -12.81 6.28
CA GLN A 202 8.57 -12.89 4.83
C GLN A 202 7.19 -12.76 4.19
N ILE A 203 7.07 -11.82 3.26
CA ILE A 203 5.86 -11.59 2.48
C ILE A 203 6.10 -12.16 1.08
N HIS A 204 5.24 -13.09 0.66
CA HIS A 204 5.20 -13.58 -0.71
C HIS A 204 4.34 -12.64 -1.55
N ALA A 205 4.81 -12.31 -2.75
CA ALA A 205 4.11 -11.44 -3.68
C ALA A 205 4.33 -11.88 -5.13
N SER A 206 3.40 -11.53 -6.02
CA SER A 206 3.54 -11.81 -7.45
C SER A 206 4.66 -10.96 -8.08
N PRO A 207 5.26 -11.39 -9.20
CA PRO A 207 6.28 -10.62 -9.90
C PRO A 207 5.81 -9.20 -10.29
N GLY A 208 4.53 -9.04 -10.62
CA GLY A 208 3.95 -7.75 -10.99
C GLY A 208 3.80 -6.75 -9.83
N ILE A 209 3.93 -7.20 -8.58
CA ILE A 209 4.06 -6.31 -7.42
C ILE A 209 5.52 -5.90 -7.23
N HIS A 210 6.44 -6.87 -7.35
CA HIS A 210 7.88 -6.61 -7.20
C HIS A 210 8.40 -5.63 -8.25
N SER A 211 7.91 -5.70 -9.49
CA SER A 211 8.31 -4.78 -10.56
C SER A 211 7.89 -3.32 -10.31
N ARG A 212 7.12 -3.04 -9.26
CA ARG A 212 6.72 -1.68 -8.90
C ARG A 212 7.70 -1.00 -7.95
N LEU A 213 8.56 -1.76 -7.26
CA LEU A 213 9.56 -1.23 -6.32
C LEU A 213 10.82 -0.80 -7.06
#